data_AF-A0A7K4CVT2-F1
#
_entry.id   AF-A0A7K4CVT2-F1
#
_cell.length_a   1.000
_cell.length_b   1.000
_cell.length_c   1.000
_cell.angle_alpha   90.00
_cell.angle_beta   90.00
_cell.angle_gamma   90.00
#
_symmetry.space_group_name_H-M   'P 1'
#
loop_
_entity.id
_entity.type
_entity.pdbx_description
1 polymer ?
#
loop_
_entity_poly.entity_id
_entity_poly.type
_entity_poly.pdbx_seq_one_letter_code
_entity_poly.pdbx_strand_id
1 'polypeptide(L)'
;MATNTRLHNAIFAIIFLGLLEVIFLSYGDTLFYAMLEGDEMLALIVYYSLVIIFGLVILSSISTVIKIKGKKVVRTGASPAPVPPTAPVADSRPRPVGPSTPPASEPPARYPVQARAVPDGSPRGFSAPPRVIEKEQVIIKEIVKVRCSWCGTLVDQGLMECPNCGGRM
;
A
#
# COMPACT_ATOMS: atom_id res chain seq x y z
N MET A 1 -13.32 -9.07 10.55
CA MET A 1 -12.90 -9.58 9.23
C MET A 1 -11.53 -9.08 8.73
N ALA A 2 -10.78 -8.26 9.48
CA ALA A 2 -9.50 -7.70 9.03
C ALA A 2 -8.27 -8.64 9.15
N THR A 3 -8.38 -9.75 9.88
CA THR A 3 -7.25 -10.67 10.13
C THR A 3 -6.90 -11.54 8.91
N ASN A 4 -7.86 -11.84 8.04
CA ASN A 4 -7.64 -12.73 6.90
C ASN A 4 -6.78 -12.11 5.78
N THR A 5 -6.82 -10.79 5.62
CA THR A 5 -6.07 -10.10 4.55
C THR A 5 -4.57 -10.11 4.83
N ARG A 6 -4.16 -10.00 6.10
CA ARG A 6 -2.74 -10.06 6.49
C ARG A 6 -2.15 -11.44 6.25
N LEU A 7 -2.90 -12.49 6.57
CA LEU A 7 -2.47 -13.87 6.35
C LEU A 7 -2.34 -14.18 4.85
N HIS A 8 -3.31 -13.77 4.03
CA HIS A 8 -3.22 -13.92 2.58
C HIS A 8 -1.98 -13.21 2.01
N ASN A 9 -1.75 -11.95 2.38
CA ASN A 9 -0.59 -11.21 1.90
C ASN A 9 0.73 -11.84 2.34
N ALA A 10 0.79 -12.38 3.57
CA ALA A 10 1.97 -13.09 4.07
C ALA A 10 2.24 -14.38 3.28
N ILE A 11 1.20 -15.17 3.01
CA ILE A 11 1.32 -16.40 2.20
C ILE A 11 1.79 -16.07 0.78
N PHE A 12 1.22 -15.03 0.16
CA PHE A 12 1.66 -14.57 -1.17
C PHE A 12 3.12 -14.14 -1.17
N ALA A 13 3.56 -13.39 -0.16
CA ALA A 13 4.95 -12.95 -0.05
C ALA A 13 5.91 -14.14 0.10
N ILE A 14 5.55 -15.16 0.88
CA ILE A 14 6.36 -16.38 1.05
C ILE A 14 6.45 -17.17 -0.26
N ILE A 15 5.32 -17.40 -0.93
CA ILE A 15 5.29 -18.11 -2.22
C ILE A 15 6.13 -17.34 -3.24
N PHE A 16 5.97 -16.04 -3.31
CA PHE A 16 6.70 -15.18 -4.23
C PHE A 16 8.20 -15.20 -3.98
N LEU A 17 8.64 -15.07 -2.73
CA LEU A 17 10.06 -15.15 -2.36
C LEU A 17 10.66 -16.52 -2.71
N GLY A 18 9.95 -17.61 -2.41
CA GLY A 18 10.40 -18.95 -2.76
C GLY A 18 10.48 -19.17 -4.27
N LEU A 19 9.53 -18.64 -5.04
CA LEU A 19 9.53 -18.75 -6.50
C LEU A 19 10.66 -17.91 -7.12
N LEU A 20 10.95 -16.75 -6.54
CA LEU A 20 12.06 -15.88 -6.94
C LEU A 20 13.40 -16.56 -6.65
N GLU A 21 13.54 -17.23 -5.51
CA GLU A 21 14.74 -18.02 -5.16
C GLU A 21 14.94 -19.21 -6.10
N VAL A 22 13.88 -19.96 -6.43
CA VAL A 22 13.93 -21.05 -7.41
C VAL A 22 14.29 -20.55 -8.80
N ILE A 23 13.73 -19.41 -9.23
CA ILE A 23 14.11 -18.77 -10.50
C ILE A 23 15.58 -18.37 -10.47
N PHE A 24 16.05 -17.75 -9.38
CA PHE A 24 17.43 -17.31 -9.26
C PHE A 24 18.41 -18.49 -9.30
N LEU A 25 18.06 -19.61 -8.67
CA LEU A 25 18.86 -20.83 -8.67
C LEU A 25 18.82 -21.56 -10.02
N SER A 26 17.64 -21.66 -10.68
CA SER A 26 17.55 -22.32 -11.99
C SER A 26 18.15 -21.50 -13.12
N TYR A 27 17.93 -20.18 -13.12
CA TYR A 27 18.30 -19.31 -14.23
C TYR A 27 19.55 -18.49 -13.98
N GLY A 28 20.02 -18.37 -12.74
CA GLY A 28 21.25 -17.64 -12.42
C GLY A 28 22.45 -18.23 -13.15
N ASP A 29 22.60 -19.54 -13.12
CA ASP A 29 23.67 -20.23 -13.83
C ASP A 29 23.49 -20.12 -15.35
N THR A 30 22.26 -20.30 -15.86
CA THR A 30 22.01 -20.20 -17.32
C THR A 30 22.24 -18.80 -17.87
N LEU A 31 21.80 -17.75 -17.16
CA LEU A 31 22.06 -16.36 -17.52
C LEU A 31 23.55 -16.02 -17.43
N PHE A 32 24.25 -16.57 -16.44
CA PHE A 32 25.68 -16.39 -16.27
C PHE A 32 26.47 -17.04 -17.42
N TYR A 33 26.12 -18.27 -17.80
CA TYR A 33 26.71 -18.94 -18.96
C TYR A 33 26.40 -18.23 -20.28
N ALA A 34 25.14 -17.81 -20.48
CA ALA A 34 24.75 -17.07 -21.69
C ALA A 34 25.49 -15.72 -21.83
N MET A 35 25.80 -15.05 -20.71
CA MET A 35 26.65 -13.85 -20.71
C MET A 35 28.10 -14.14 -21.05
N LEU A 36 28.65 -15.29 -20.62
CA LEU A 36 30.05 -15.65 -20.91
C LEU A 36 30.28 -16.03 -22.37
N GLU A 37 29.29 -16.63 -23.02
CA GLU A 37 29.39 -17.06 -24.43
C GLU A 37 29.07 -15.94 -25.44
N GLY A 38 28.66 -14.76 -24.96
CA GLY A 38 28.37 -13.61 -25.81
C GLY A 38 27.06 -13.74 -26.61
N ASP A 39 26.20 -14.68 -26.24
CA ASP A 39 24.97 -14.99 -26.97
C ASP A 39 23.81 -14.09 -26.47
N GLU A 40 23.90 -12.80 -26.81
CA GLU A 40 22.99 -11.75 -26.32
C GLU A 40 21.51 -12.06 -26.62
N MET A 41 21.24 -12.77 -27.71
CA MET A 41 19.90 -13.18 -28.13
C MET A 41 19.28 -14.18 -27.15
N LEU A 42 20.05 -15.19 -26.71
CA LEU A 42 19.56 -16.18 -25.76
C LEU A 42 19.31 -15.54 -24.39
N ALA A 43 20.22 -14.67 -23.95
CA ALA A 43 20.06 -13.91 -22.71
C ALA A 43 18.78 -13.04 -22.73
N LEU A 44 18.50 -12.35 -23.84
CA LEU A 44 17.27 -11.57 -24.02
C LEU A 44 16.02 -12.45 -23.99
N ILE A 45 16.02 -13.59 -24.69
CA ILE A 45 14.86 -14.51 -24.71
C ILE A 45 14.55 -15.04 -23.31
N VAL A 46 15.59 -15.47 -22.57
CA VAL A 46 15.45 -15.96 -21.19
C VAL A 46 14.94 -14.84 -20.29
N TYR A 47 15.50 -13.63 -20.40
CA TYR A 47 15.06 -12.48 -19.62
C TYR A 47 13.59 -12.12 -19.89
N TYR A 48 13.17 -12.00 -21.14
CA TYR A 48 11.78 -11.68 -21.49
C TYR A 48 10.81 -12.76 -21.02
N SER A 49 11.19 -14.03 -21.14
CA SER A 49 10.39 -15.15 -20.65
C SER A 49 10.16 -15.06 -19.14
N LEU A 50 11.20 -14.72 -18.37
CA LEU A 50 11.09 -14.49 -16.93
C LEU A 50 10.18 -13.30 -16.60
N VAL A 51 10.32 -12.18 -17.31
CA VAL A 51 9.47 -10.99 -17.12
C VAL A 51 8.00 -11.31 -17.42
N ILE A 52 7.71 -12.07 -18.49
CA ILE A 52 6.34 -12.47 -18.85
C ILE A 52 5.75 -13.39 -17.78
N ILE A 53 6.47 -14.44 -17.38
CA ILE A 53 6.01 -15.38 -16.35
C ILE A 53 5.70 -14.63 -15.05
N PHE A 54 6.62 -13.76 -14.64
CA PHE A 54 6.47 -12.94 -13.44
C PHE A 54 5.27 -11.99 -13.52
N GLY A 55 5.08 -11.33 -14.66
CA GLY A 55 3.91 -10.50 -14.95
C GLY A 55 2.60 -11.28 -14.84
N LEU A 56 2.54 -12.50 -15.36
CA LEU A 56 1.37 -13.38 -15.27
C LEU A 56 1.07 -13.81 -13.83
N VAL A 57 2.09 -14.10 -13.03
CA VAL A 57 1.92 -14.44 -11.60
C VAL A 57 1.37 -13.24 -10.81
N ILE A 58 1.87 -12.03 -11.08
CA ILE A 58 1.35 -10.80 -10.46
C ILE A 58 -0.10 -10.55 -10.89
N LEU A 59 -0.40 -10.65 -12.18
CA LEU A 59 -1.77 -10.48 -12.72
C LEU A 59 -2.76 -11.50 -12.13
N SER A 60 -2.34 -12.76 -12.00
CA SER A 60 -3.13 -13.80 -11.34
C SER A 60 -3.41 -13.44 -9.88
N SER A 61 -2.38 -12.99 -9.16
CA SER A 61 -2.50 -12.56 -7.77
C SER A 61 -3.48 -11.38 -7.63
N ILE A 62 -3.36 -10.35 -8.46
CA ILE A 62 -4.29 -9.20 -8.47
C ILE A 62 -5.71 -9.64 -8.79
N SER A 63 -5.88 -10.54 -9.77
CA SER A 63 -7.20 -11.07 -10.16
C SER A 63 -7.89 -11.82 -9.02
N THR A 64 -7.14 -12.59 -8.21
CA THR A 64 -7.71 -13.24 -7.02
C THR A 64 -8.17 -12.23 -5.98
N VAL A 65 -7.42 -11.14 -5.77
CA VAL A 65 -7.79 -10.07 -4.82
C VAL A 65 -9.05 -9.33 -5.27
N ILE A 66 -9.18 -9.03 -6.57
CA ILE A 66 -10.35 -8.33 -7.12
C ILE A 66 -11.62 -9.20 -6.99
N LYS A 67 -11.54 -10.51 -7.25
CA LYS A 67 -12.68 -11.43 -7.07
C LYS A 67 -13.23 -11.43 -5.63
N ILE A 68 -12.37 -11.23 -4.62
CA ILE A 68 -12.79 -11.26 -3.21
C ILE A 68 -13.59 -10.00 -2.83
N LYS A 69 -13.32 -8.84 -3.45
CA LYS A 69 -14.11 -7.61 -3.24
C LYS A 69 -15.45 -7.61 -3.99
N GLY A 70 -15.54 -8.33 -5.11
CA GLY A 70 -16.74 -8.35 -5.97
C GLY A 70 -17.89 -9.22 -5.45
N LYS A 71 -17.62 -10.16 -4.54
CA LYS A 71 -18.68 -10.97 -3.89
C LYS A 71 -19.30 -10.18 -2.75
N LYS A 72 -19.92 -9.02 -3.07
CA LYS A 72 -21.00 -8.49 -2.23
C LYS A 72 -21.98 -9.63 -2.10
N VAL A 73 -22.16 -10.09 -0.86
CA VAL A 73 -23.19 -11.03 -0.47
C VAL A 73 -24.49 -10.45 -1.04
N VAL A 74 -24.92 -10.97 -2.18
CA VAL A 74 -26.33 -10.97 -2.54
C VAL A 74 -26.93 -11.78 -1.42
N ARG A 75 -27.30 -11.09 -0.34
CA ARG A 75 -28.34 -11.55 0.56
C ARG A 75 -29.52 -11.69 -0.40
N THR A 76 -29.67 -12.89 -0.96
CA THR A 76 -30.97 -13.40 -1.36
C THR A 76 -31.80 -13.22 -0.11
N GLY A 77 -32.54 -12.11 -0.10
CA GLY A 77 -33.48 -11.79 0.94
C GLY A 77 -34.50 -12.91 0.93
N ALA A 78 -34.27 -13.92 1.76
CA ALA A 78 -35.38 -14.63 2.36
C ALA A 78 -36.20 -13.53 3.05
N SER A 79 -37.36 -13.24 2.46
CA SER A 79 -38.35 -12.32 3.03
C SER A 79 -38.52 -12.70 4.50
N PRO A 80 -38.23 -11.79 5.46
CA PRO A 80 -38.42 -12.11 6.86
C PRO A 80 -39.90 -12.44 7.06
N ALA A 81 -40.18 -13.61 7.62
CA ALA A 81 -41.52 -13.99 8.02
C ALA A 81 -42.11 -12.86 8.91
N PRO A 82 -43.42 -12.58 8.83
CA PRO A 82 -44.06 -11.54 9.62
C PRO A 82 -43.80 -11.78 11.11
N VAL A 83 -43.09 -10.84 11.72
CA VAL A 83 -42.79 -10.88 13.15
C VAL A 83 -44.10 -10.62 13.91
N PRO A 84 -44.48 -11.46 14.89
CA PRO A 84 -45.65 -11.21 15.72
C PRO A 84 -45.49 -9.91 16.53
N PRO A 85 -46.59 -9.21 16.86
CA PRO A 85 -46.54 -7.96 17.61
C PRO A 85 -45.85 -8.18 18.95
N THR A 86 -44.66 -7.61 19.08
CA THR A 86 -43.87 -7.65 20.31
C THR A 86 -44.42 -6.59 21.27
N ALA A 87 -44.74 -7.01 22.49
CA ALA A 87 -45.23 -6.17 23.57
C ALA A 87 -44.30 -4.98 23.86
N PRO A 88 -44.82 -3.87 24.41
CA PRO A 88 -44.03 -2.67 24.71
C PRO A 88 -42.90 -2.99 25.70
N VAL A 89 -41.67 -2.92 25.21
CA VAL A 89 -40.45 -3.02 26.02
C VAL A 89 -40.27 -1.70 26.76
N ALA A 90 -40.21 -1.79 28.09
CA ALA A 90 -39.99 -0.67 28.99
C ALA A 90 -38.62 -0.01 28.74
N ASP A 91 -38.66 1.30 28.52
CA ASP A 91 -37.52 2.17 28.29
C ASP A 91 -36.64 2.24 29.54
N SER A 92 -35.47 1.61 29.50
CA SER A 92 -34.45 1.65 30.54
C SER A 92 -33.18 2.29 29.98
N ARG A 93 -33.28 3.55 29.57
CA ARG A 93 -32.12 4.39 29.20
C ARG A 93 -31.15 4.53 30.38
N PRO A 94 -29.88 4.11 30.23
CA PRO A 94 -28.82 4.52 31.14
C PRO A 94 -28.48 6.00 30.90
N ARG A 95 -28.22 6.72 32.00
CA ARG A 95 -27.79 8.13 31.99
C ARG A 95 -26.45 8.31 31.26
N PRO A 96 -26.24 9.45 30.59
CA PRO A 96 -24.96 9.77 29.96
C PRO A 96 -23.88 9.98 31.03
N VAL A 97 -22.79 9.23 30.91
CA VAL A 97 -21.55 9.45 31.67
C VAL A 97 -20.84 10.64 31.02
N GLY A 98 -20.55 11.66 31.84
CA GLY A 98 -19.95 12.92 31.40
C GLY A 98 -18.54 12.79 30.81
N PRO A 99 -18.08 13.82 30.09
CA PRO A 99 -16.78 13.80 29.41
C PRO A 99 -15.64 13.85 30.42
N SER A 100 -14.77 12.84 30.38
CA SER A 100 -13.48 12.84 31.07
C SER A 100 -12.50 13.76 30.35
N THR A 101 -11.98 14.73 31.10
CA THR A 101 -10.94 15.67 30.70
C THR A 101 -9.66 14.94 30.28
N PRO A 102 -9.06 15.23 29.11
CA PRO A 102 -7.73 14.71 28.79
C PRO A 102 -6.65 15.42 29.62
N PRO A 103 -5.65 14.69 30.16
CA PRO A 103 -4.53 15.29 30.87
C PRO A 103 -3.58 16.04 29.92
N ALA A 104 -2.89 17.00 30.52
CA ALA A 104 -2.07 18.02 29.92
C ALA A 104 -0.99 17.48 28.96
N SER A 105 -0.80 18.29 27.91
CA SER A 105 0.29 18.27 26.95
C SER A 105 1.67 18.08 27.56
N GLU A 106 2.35 17.03 27.14
CA GLU A 106 3.79 16.84 27.32
C GLU A 106 4.54 17.68 26.26
N PRO A 107 5.56 18.47 26.63
CA PRO A 107 6.32 19.28 25.68
C PRO A 107 7.21 18.39 24.78
N PRO A 108 7.39 18.73 23.48
CA PRO A 108 8.18 17.93 22.57
C PRO A 108 9.66 17.95 22.97
N ALA A 109 10.24 16.75 23.04
CA ALA A 109 11.66 16.54 23.24
C ALA A 109 12.49 17.24 22.14
N ARG A 110 13.42 18.09 22.57
CA ARG A 110 14.46 18.67 21.70
C ARG A 110 15.36 17.56 21.17
N TYR A 111 15.31 17.30 19.87
CA TYR A 111 16.34 16.49 19.20
C TYR A 111 17.63 17.30 19.07
N PRO A 112 18.81 16.72 19.35
CA PRO A 112 20.08 17.36 19.07
C PRO A 112 20.36 17.36 17.56
N VAL A 113 20.61 18.56 17.02
CA VAL A 113 21.12 18.80 15.69
C VAL A 113 22.53 18.21 15.59
N GLN A 114 22.68 17.05 14.95
CA GLN A 114 24.00 16.53 14.59
C GLN A 114 24.47 17.24 13.32
N ALA A 115 25.38 18.19 13.49
CA ALA A 115 26.19 18.73 12.42
C ALA A 115 27.12 17.62 11.91
N ARG A 116 26.77 16.99 10.78
CA ARG A 116 27.71 16.15 10.03
C ARG A 116 28.58 17.04 9.17
N ALA A 117 29.88 16.95 9.42
CA ALA A 117 30.92 17.56 8.62
C ALA A 117 30.79 17.14 7.15
N VAL A 118 30.84 18.13 6.27
CA VAL A 118 30.95 17.97 4.82
C VAL A 118 32.43 17.69 4.52
N PRO A 119 32.80 16.52 3.97
CA PRO A 119 34.11 16.37 3.36
C PRO A 119 34.13 17.08 2.01
N ASP A 120 34.86 18.19 1.96
CA ASP A 120 35.33 18.83 0.73
C ASP A 120 36.22 17.84 -0.03
N GLY A 121 35.79 17.47 -1.24
CA GLY A 121 36.54 16.56 -2.10
C GLY A 121 36.03 16.56 -3.53
N SER A 122 36.55 17.49 -4.33
CA SER A 122 36.34 17.62 -5.77
C SER A 122 37.71 17.93 -6.43
N PRO A 123 37.93 17.74 -7.74
CA PRO A 123 37.66 16.56 -8.57
C PRO A 123 38.89 16.17 -9.44
N ARG A 124 39.02 14.90 -9.83
CA ARG A 124 39.73 14.47 -11.05
C ARG A 124 38.98 13.22 -11.53
N GLY A 125 38.41 13.12 -12.73
CA GLY A 125 38.83 13.63 -14.02
C GLY A 125 38.90 12.43 -14.96
N PHE A 126 37.75 11.93 -15.43
CA PHE A 126 37.65 10.96 -16.52
C PHE A 126 36.41 11.28 -17.36
N SER A 127 36.66 11.85 -18.52
CA SER A 127 35.69 12.12 -19.58
C SER A 127 35.26 10.81 -20.24
N ALA A 128 34.05 10.35 -19.91
CA ALA A 128 33.29 9.41 -20.71
C ALA A 128 32.13 10.17 -21.38
N PRO A 129 31.77 9.85 -22.64
CA PRO A 129 30.69 10.55 -23.35
C PRO A 129 29.36 10.38 -22.59
N PRO A 130 28.56 11.45 -22.44
CA PRO A 130 27.36 11.43 -21.62
C PRO A 130 26.29 10.56 -22.28
N ARG A 131 26.03 9.38 -21.71
CA ARG A 131 24.78 8.67 -21.95
C ARG A 131 23.68 9.45 -21.24
N VAL A 132 22.75 9.99 -22.02
CA VAL A 132 21.56 10.68 -21.53
C VAL A 132 20.68 9.65 -20.82
N ILE A 133 20.87 9.54 -19.51
CA ILE A 133 19.96 8.80 -18.63
C ILE A 133 18.81 9.76 -18.34
N GLU A 134 17.72 9.59 -19.07
CA GLU A 134 16.45 10.26 -18.84
C GLU A 134 15.97 9.88 -17.44
N LYS A 135 16.31 10.72 -16.44
CA LYS A 135 15.80 10.58 -15.08
C LYS A 135 14.33 10.98 -15.10
N GLU A 136 13.47 9.99 -15.14
CA GLU A 136 12.03 10.12 -14.94
C GLU A 136 11.77 10.83 -13.60
N GLN A 137 11.37 12.10 -13.67
CA GLN A 137 11.03 12.88 -12.49
C GLN A 137 9.64 12.47 -12.01
N VAL A 138 9.59 11.59 -11.00
CA VAL A 138 8.35 11.23 -10.33
C VAL A 138 7.88 12.43 -9.50
N ILE A 139 6.88 13.16 -10.01
CA ILE A 139 6.23 14.26 -9.30
C ILE A 139 5.39 13.67 -8.17
N ILE A 140 5.94 13.67 -6.95
CA ILE A 140 5.19 13.31 -5.75
C ILE A 140 4.28 14.49 -5.39
N LYS A 141 2.99 14.39 -5.75
CA LYS A 141 1.98 15.36 -5.31
C LYS A 141 1.79 15.21 -3.80
N GLU A 142 2.21 16.21 -3.04
CA GLU A 142 2.00 16.26 -1.59
C GLU A 142 0.49 16.43 -1.30
N ILE A 143 -0.10 15.41 -0.68
CA ILE A 143 -1.53 15.43 -0.31
C ILE A 143 -1.67 16.19 1.00
N VAL A 144 -2.03 17.46 0.91
CA VAL A 144 -2.29 18.30 2.09
C VAL A 144 -3.65 17.91 2.69
N LYS A 145 -3.63 17.51 3.96
CA LYS A 145 -4.86 17.17 4.72
C LYS A 145 -5.28 18.33 5.61
N VAL A 146 -6.52 18.80 5.46
CA VAL A 146 -7.13 19.85 6.29
C VAL A 146 -8.10 19.23 7.30
N ARG A 147 -8.23 19.83 8.49
CA ARG A 147 -9.22 19.39 9.50
C ARG A 147 -10.57 20.03 9.21
N CYS A 148 -11.63 19.21 9.21
CA CYS A 148 -13.01 19.68 9.14
C CYS A 148 -13.36 20.52 10.38
N SER A 149 -13.91 21.72 10.18
CA SER A 149 -14.36 22.63 11.25
C SER A 149 -15.53 22.09 12.08
N TRP A 150 -16.33 21.19 11.52
CA TRP A 150 -17.53 20.64 12.17
C TRP A 150 -17.25 19.41 13.04
N CYS A 151 -16.51 18.43 12.50
CA CYS A 151 -16.27 17.15 13.18
C CYS A 151 -14.81 16.86 13.52
N GLY A 152 -13.87 17.75 13.14
CA GLY A 152 -12.44 17.60 13.43
C GLY A 152 -11.71 16.54 12.62
N THR A 153 -12.36 15.88 11.66
CA THR A 153 -11.76 14.82 10.84
C THR A 153 -10.81 15.41 9.79
N LEU A 154 -9.67 14.76 9.55
CA LEU A 154 -8.71 15.12 8.50
C LEU A 154 -9.21 14.64 7.14
N VAL A 155 -9.30 15.55 6.18
CA VAL A 155 -9.73 15.29 4.79
C VAL A 155 -8.77 15.94 3.80
N ASP A 156 -8.86 15.57 2.53
CA ASP A 156 -7.99 16.14 1.50
C ASP A 156 -8.40 17.57 1.13
N GLN A 157 -7.41 18.43 0.90
CA GLN A 157 -7.61 19.82 0.50
C GLN A 157 -8.22 19.88 -0.91
N GLY A 158 -9.49 20.30 -1.01
CA GLY A 158 -10.24 20.39 -2.26
C GLY A 158 -11.65 19.81 -2.22
N LEU A 159 -12.01 19.09 -1.14
CA LEU A 159 -13.40 18.67 -0.94
C LEU A 159 -14.24 19.83 -0.40
N MET A 160 -15.36 20.11 -1.08
CA MET A 160 -16.34 21.13 -0.65
C MET A 160 -17.17 20.68 0.57
N GLU A 161 -17.24 19.37 0.82
CA GLU A 161 -18.10 18.77 1.83
C GLU A 161 -17.38 17.63 2.56
N CYS A 162 -17.57 17.55 3.87
CA CYS A 162 -16.97 16.53 4.69
C CYS A 162 -17.61 15.16 4.44
N PRO A 163 -16.86 14.14 4.01
CA PRO A 163 -17.41 12.79 3.83
C PRO A 163 -17.84 12.14 5.16
N ASN A 164 -17.39 12.66 6.30
CA ASN A 164 -17.75 12.11 7.61
C ASN A 164 -19.03 12.73 8.19
N CYS A 165 -19.29 14.03 7.98
CA CYS A 165 -20.41 14.72 8.63
C CYS A 165 -21.36 15.47 7.69
N GLY A 166 -21.06 15.57 6.39
CA GLY A 166 -21.84 16.39 5.44
C GLY A 166 -21.69 17.91 5.66
N GLY A 167 -20.82 18.34 6.58
CA GLY A 167 -20.53 19.75 6.81
C GLY A 167 -19.73 20.34 5.66
N ARG A 168 -20.08 21.56 5.22
CA ARG A 168 -19.28 22.32 4.24
C ARG A 168 -18.01 22.85 4.87
N MET A 169 -16.89 22.71 4.16
CA MET A 169 -15.53 23.05 4.61
C MET A 169 -15.16 24.51 4.40
#